data_AF-A0A7C1YXX9-F1
#
_entry.id   AF-A0A7C1YXX9-F1
#
_cell.length_a   1.000
_cell.length_b   1.000
_cell.length_c   1.000
_cell.angle_alpha   90.00
_cell.angle_beta   90.00
_cell.angle_gamma   90.00
#
_symmetry.space_group_name_H-M   'P 1'
#
loop_
_entity.id
_entity.type
_entity.pdbx_description
1 polymer ?
#
loop_
_entity_poly.entity_id
_entity_poly.type
_entity_poly.pdbx_seq_one_letter_code
_entity_poly.pdbx_strand_id
1 'polypeptide(L)' 'MYAEKVKRRSECQWVIEPFGTMQVPVVVYADDELMRGMDEQVYKQAANVASLPGVVQG' A
#
# COMPACT_ATOMS: atom_id res chain seq x y z
N MET A 1 11.01 -1.25 6.48
CA MET A 1 10.41 -0.10 5.76
C MET A 1 9.09 -0.51 5.12
N TYR A 2 8.16 0.42 4.85
CA TYR A 2 6.88 0.08 4.21
C TYR A 2 7.05 -0.50 2.79
N ALA A 3 8.05 -0.01 2.04
CA ALA A 3 8.38 -0.46 0.69
C ALA A 3 8.71 -1.97 0.62
N GLU A 4 9.30 -2.54 1.67
CA GLU A 4 9.63 -3.97 1.75
C GLU A 4 8.38 -4.87 1.88
N LYS A 5 7.26 -4.28 2.30
CA LYS A 5 5.98 -4.99 2.47
C LYS A 5 5.13 -4.97 1.20
N VAL A 6 5.54 -4.22 0.18
CA VAL A 6 4.83 -4.11 -1.09
C VAL A 6 5.10 -5.36 -1.93
N LYS A 7 4.04 -6.01 -2.41
CA LYS A 7 4.10 -7.19 -3.27
C LYS A 7 3.45 -6.89 -4.62
N ARG A 8 4.12 -7.22 -5.72
CA ARG A 8 3.54 -7.11 -7.06
C ARG A 8 2.45 -8.17 -7.24
N ARG A 9 1.26 -7.73 -7.68
CA ARG A 9 0.11 -8.60 -7.98
C ARG A 9 -0.17 -8.68 -9.48
N SER A 10 0.07 -7.61 -10.23
CA SER A 10 0.00 -7.60 -11.71
C SER A 10 1.00 -6.58 -12.27
N GLU A 11 0.98 -6.35 -13.59
CA GLU A 11 1.89 -5.42 -14.26
C GLU A 11 1.90 -4.03 -13.58
N CYS A 12 0.71 -3.50 -13.27
CA CYS A 12 0.53 -2.19 -12.68
C CYS A 12 -0.18 -2.23 -11.32
N GLN A 13 -0.21 -3.38 -10.63
CA GLN A 13 -0.90 -3.51 -9.35
C GLN A 13 0.03 -4.07 -8.28
N TRP A 14 0.07 -3.39 -7.14
CA TRP A 14 0.89 -3.73 -6.00
C TRP A 14 0.03 -3.73 -4.75
N VAL A 15 0.32 -4.65 -3.83
CA VAL A 15 -0.48 -4.83 -2.62
C VAL A 15 0.43 -4.77 -1.40
N ILE A 16 -0.04 -4.06 -0.38
CA ILE A 16 0.52 -4.09 0.95
C ILE A 16 -0.52 -4.79 1.82
N GLU A 17 -0.19 -6.01 2.24
CA GLU A 17 -1.02 -6.78 3.16
C GLU A 17 -1.20 -6.04 4.49
N PRO A 18 -2.34 -6.17 5.18
CA PRO A 18 -2.54 -5.54 6.48
C PRO A 18 -1.45 -5.92 7.48
N PHE A 19 -0.95 -4.91 8.21
CA PHE A 19 -0.07 -5.12 9.36
C PHE A 19 -0.30 -4.03 10.39
N GLY A 20 0.05 -4.33 11.64
CA GLY A 20 -0.15 -3.38 12.75
C GLY A 20 -1.63 -3.06 12.93
N THR A 21 -2.00 -1.79 12.80
CA THR A 21 -3.37 -1.28 13.00
C THR A 21 -4.20 -1.24 11.71
N MET A 22 -3.63 -1.62 10.57
CA MET A 22 -4.36 -1.64 9.30
C MET A 22 -5.51 -2.65 9.35
N GLN A 23 -6.69 -2.23 8.93
CA GLN A 23 -7.91 -3.03 8.88
C GLN A 23 -8.10 -3.67 7.50
N VAL A 24 -7.54 -3.08 6.44
CA VAL A 24 -7.68 -3.50 5.05
C VAL A 24 -6.34 -3.45 4.31
N PRO A 25 -6.15 -4.24 3.23
CA PRO A 25 -4.97 -4.11 2.39
C PRO A 25 -4.97 -2.77 1.65
N VAL A 26 -3.77 -2.28 1.33
CA VAL A 26 -3.60 -1.16 0.39
C VAL A 26 -3.28 -1.73 -0.99
N VAL A 27 -3.99 -1.26 -2.00
CA VAL A 27 -3.70 -1.55 -3.41
C VAL A 27 -3.15 -0.28 -4.06
N VAL A 28 -1.94 -0.36 -4.59
CA VAL A 28 -1.30 0.73 -5.34
C VAL A 28 -1.33 0.37 -6.82
N TYR A 29 -1.84 1.29 -7.64
CA TYR A 29 -1.80 1.17 -9.09
C TYR A 29 -0.67 2.05 -9.65
N ALA A 30 0.38 1.41 -10.12
CA ALA A 30 1.59 2.06 -10.61
C ALA A 30 2.42 1.06 -11.43
N ASP A 31 3.10 1.53 -12.46
CA ASP A 31 4.12 0.75 -13.15
C ASP A 31 5.43 0.67 -12.32
N ASP A 32 6.41 -0.08 -12.84
CA ASP A 32 7.70 -0.25 -12.16
C ASP A 32 8.50 1.07 -12.01
N GLU A 33 8.32 2.05 -12.90
CA GLU A 33 9.04 3.33 -12.85
C GLU A 33 8.47 4.21 -11.75
N LEU A 34 7.15 4.37 -11.70
CA LEU A 34 6.45 5.10 -10.65
C LEU A 34 6.71 4.50 -9.27
N MET A 35 6.70 3.17 -9.15
CA MET A 35 6.99 2.49 -7.87
C MET A 35 8.39 2.77 -7.33
N ARG A 36 9.39 2.94 -8.22
CA ARG A 36 10.76 3.30 -7.83
C ARG A 36 10.90 4.77 -7.44
N GLY A 37 10.04 5.64 -7.97
CA GLY A 37 9.98 7.06 -7.64
C GLY A 37 9.23 7.37 -6.34
N MET A 38 8.49 6.42 -5.78
CA MET A 38 7.74 6.62 -4.54
C MET A 38 8.66 6.68 -3.32
N ASP A 39 8.44 7.70 -2.48
CA ASP A 39 9.08 7.80 -1.18
C ASP A 39 8.38 6.96 -0.09
N GLU A 40 9.01 6.86 1.09
CA GLU A 40 8.43 6.12 2.20
C GLU A 40 7.15 6.77 2.77
N GLN A 41 6.97 8.09 2.58
CA GLN A 41 5.81 8.81 3.14
C GLN A 41 4.51 8.40 2.45
N VAL A 42 4.53 8.17 1.13
CA VAL A 42 3.37 7.69 0.37
C VAL A 42 2.82 6.39 0.97
N TYR A 43 3.70 5.42 1.22
CA TYR A 43 3.30 4.13 1.80
C TYR A 43 2.82 4.27 3.24
N LYS A 44 3.46 5.13 4.04
CA LYS A 44 3.04 5.42 5.42
C LYS A 44 1.65 6.05 5.46
N GLN A 45 1.37 7.01 4.57
CA GLN A 45 0.06 7.65 4.51
C GLN A 45 -1.02 6.65 4.10
N ALA A 46 -0.76 5.81 3.09
CA ALA A 46 -1.70 4.78 2.68
C ALA A 46 -2.00 3.78 3.81
N ALA A 47 -0.98 3.37 4.57
CA ALA A 47 -1.16 2.52 5.73
C ALA A 47 -1.98 3.20 6.85
N ASN A 48 -1.74 4.49 7.12
CA ASN A 48 -2.55 5.24 8.10
C ASN A 48 -4.02 5.30 7.70
N VAL A 49 -4.33 5.49 6.41
CA VAL A 49 -5.71 5.46 5.90
C VAL A 49 -6.33 4.08 6.09
N ALA A 50 -5.58 3.02 5.78
CA ALA A 50 -6.02 1.64 5.99
C ALA A 50 -6.24 1.27 7.46
N SER A 51 -5.76 2.07 8.42
CA SER A 51 -6.02 1.88 9.85
C SER A 51 -7.26 2.60 10.38
N LEU A 52 -7.92 3.44 9.57
CA LEU A 52 -9.06 4.24 10.03
C LEU A 52 -10.29 3.35 10.36
N PRO A 53 -11.00 3.59 11.47
CA PRO A 53 -12.23 2.89 11.81
C PRO A 53 -13.27 2.98 10.70
N GLY A 54 -13.78 1.83 10.25
CA GLY A 54 -14.83 1.76 9.23
C GLY A 54 -14.32 1.87 7.79
N VAL A 55 -13.00 1.84 7.57
CA VAL A 55 -12.44 1.64 6.22
C VAL A 55 -12.83 0.26 5.70
N VAL A 56 -13.24 0.18 4.43
CA VAL A 56 -13.71 -1.07 3.80
C VAL A 56 -12.81 -1.45 2.64
N GLN A 57 -12.67 -2.75 2.42
CA GLN A 57 -12.08 -3.29 1.21
C GLN A 57 -13.17 -3.34 0.13
N GLY A 58 -12.91 -2.69 -1.01
CA GLY A 58 -13.77 -2.73 -2.20
C GLY A 58 -13.47 -3.90 -3.12
#